data_AF-A0AAD6A7A8-F1
#
_entry.id   AF-A0AAD6A7A8-F1
#
_cell.length_a   1.000
_cell.length_b   1.000
_cell.length_c   1.000
_cell.angle_alpha   90.00
_cell.angle_beta   90.00
_cell.angle_gamma   90.00
#
_symmetry.space_group_name_H-M   'P 1'
#
loop_
_entity.id
_entity.type
_entity.pdbx_description
1 polymer ?
#
loop_
_entity_poly.entity_id
_entity_poly.type
_entity_poly.pdbx_seq_one_letter_code
_entity_poly.pdbx_strand_id
1 'polypeptide(L)'
;MRGFLAGLGLDVTVMVRSILLRGFDQEMANRAGEHMEEHGVKFLRKYVPIKVEELEAGSPGRLKVTAKSTESDEVIEGEYNTVLIAVGRDACTDKIGLDKTGVKVNP
;
A
#
# COMPACT_ATOMS: atom_id res chain seq x y z
N MET A 1 -8.05 8.02 0.59
CA MET A 1 -8.62 7.36 -0.61
C MET A 1 -9.23 5.99 -0.31
N ARG A 2 -8.72 5.21 0.66
CA ARG A 2 -9.22 3.84 0.91
C ARG A 2 -10.52 3.76 1.74
N GLY A 3 -10.73 4.67 2.69
CA GLY A 3 -12.01 4.76 3.43
C GLY A 3 -13.22 5.05 2.52
N PHE A 4 -13.00 5.70 1.37
CA PHE A 4 -14.06 5.93 0.39
C PHE A 4 -14.47 4.64 -0.34
N LEU A 5 -13.53 3.76 -0.69
CA LEU A 5 -13.84 2.50 -1.37
C LEU A 5 -14.64 1.55 -0.47
N ALA A 6 -14.30 1.50 0.81
CA ALA A 6 -15.09 0.77 1.81
C ALA A 6 -16.48 1.39 2.00
N GLY A 7 -16.58 2.73 2.03
CA GLY A 7 -17.86 3.44 2.07
C GLY A 7 -18.75 3.23 0.84
N LEU A 8 -18.19 2.79 -0.29
CA LEU A 8 -18.92 2.39 -1.49
C LEU A 8 -19.36 0.90 -1.46
N GLY A 9 -19.06 0.16 -0.39
CA GLY A 9 -19.43 -1.24 -0.23
C GLY A 9 -18.48 -2.25 -0.91
N LEU A 10 -17.26 -1.83 -1.28
CA LEU A 10 -16.26 -2.73 -1.83
C LEU A 10 -15.47 -3.44 -0.72
N ASP A 11 -15.08 -4.70 -0.93
CA ASP A 11 -14.16 -5.41 -0.02
C ASP A 11 -12.75 -4.84 -0.18
N VAL A 12 -12.27 -4.13 0.85
CA VAL A 12 -10.99 -3.44 0.83
C VAL A 12 -10.06 -4.05 1.86
N THR A 13 -8.92 -4.53 1.39
CA THR A 13 -7.81 -4.98 2.24
C THR A 13 -6.64 -4.00 2.17
N VAL A 14 -6.17 -3.55 3.32
CA VAL A 14 -5.04 -2.64 3.48
C VAL A 14 -3.84 -3.38 4.05
N MET A 15 -2.84 -3.59 3.19
CA MET A 15 -1.56 -4.13 3.61
C MET A 15 -0.62 -3.02 4.10
N VAL A 16 -0.01 -3.21 5.27
CA VAL A 16 0.92 -2.25 5.87
C VAL A 16 2.20 -2.94 6.33
N ARG A 17 3.34 -2.29 6.04
CA ARG A 17 4.67 -2.82 6.38
C ARG A 17 5.00 -2.74 7.87
N SER A 18 4.60 -1.67 8.55
CA SER A 18 4.92 -1.46 9.98
C SER A 18 3.81 -0.71 10.70
N ILE A 19 3.87 0.62 10.73
CA ILE A 19 2.90 1.50 11.41
C ILE A 19 2.05 2.28 10.40
N LEU A 20 0.85 2.65 10.82
CA LEU A 20 -0.01 3.56 10.07
C LEU A 20 0.53 4.99 10.18
N LEU A 21 0.48 5.73 9.06
CA LEU A 21 0.82 7.17 8.99
C LEU A 21 2.14 7.52 9.68
N ARG A 22 3.25 6.88 9.26
CA ARG A 22 4.59 7.23 9.77
C ARG A 22 4.83 8.74 9.64
N GLY A 23 5.25 9.37 10.74
CA GLY A 23 5.45 10.82 10.82
C GLY A 23 4.26 11.60 11.41
N PHE A 24 3.15 10.92 11.68
CA PHE A 24 2.01 11.45 12.43
C PHE A 24 1.94 10.87 13.83
N ASP A 25 1.11 11.50 14.66
CA ASP A 25 0.75 10.99 15.99
C ASP A 25 0.21 9.55 15.89
N GLN A 26 0.83 8.65 16.65
CA GLN A 26 0.55 7.22 16.56
C GLN A 26 -0.79 6.84 17.20
N GLU A 27 -1.22 7.55 18.24
CA GLU A 27 -2.51 7.29 18.87
C GLU A 27 -3.64 7.67 17.91
N MET A 28 -3.55 8.82 17.26
CA MET A 28 -4.51 9.24 16.26
C MET A 28 -4.51 8.34 15.02
N ALA A 29 -3.32 7.91 14.57
CA ALA A 29 -3.20 6.98 13.45
C ALA A 29 -3.86 5.62 13.75
N ASN A 30 -3.68 5.11 14.98
CA ASN A 30 -4.31 3.87 15.42
C ASN A 30 -5.82 4.01 15.51
N ARG A 31 -6.34 5.08 16.12
CA ARG A 31 -7.79 5.36 16.17
C ARG A 31 -8.42 5.45 14.78
N ALA A 32 -7.72 6.09 13.83
CA ALA A 32 -8.17 6.15 12.45
C ALA A 32 -8.20 4.76 11.79
N GLY A 33 -7.18 3.92 12.07
CA GLY A 33 -7.13 2.53 11.63
C GLY A 33 -8.27 1.69 12.20
N GLU A 34 -8.51 1.76 13.50
CA GLU A 34 -9.60 1.08 14.20
C GLU A 34 -10.96 1.49 13.63
N HIS A 35 -11.19 2.78 13.42
CA HIS A 35 -12.41 3.27 12.81
C HIS A 35 -12.61 2.70 11.38
N MET A 36 -11.53 2.56 10.60
CA MET A 36 -11.60 1.91 9.29
C MET A 36 -11.90 0.42 9.40
N GLU A 37 -11.33 -0.29 10.39
CA GLU A 37 -11.62 -1.70 10.68
C GLU A 37 -13.10 -1.91 11.04
N GLU A 38 -13.67 -1.05 11.89
CA GLU A 38 -15.09 -1.06 12.24
C GLU A 38 -16.02 -0.88 11.03
N HIS A 39 -15.57 -0.12 10.02
CA HIS A 39 -16.30 0.13 8.78
C HIS A 39 -15.98 -0.88 7.66
N GLY A 40 -15.43 -2.05 8.02
CA GLY A 40 -15.27 -3.20 7.12
C GLY A 40 -13.95 -3.24 6.34
N VAL A 41 -12.98 -2.40 6.66
CA VAL A 41 -11.64 -2.47 6.05
C VAL A 41 -10.79 -3.52 6.76
N LYS A 42 -10.30 -4.51 6.02
CA LYS A 42 -9.38 -5.53 6.58
C LYS A 42 -7.95 -5.00 6.56
N PHE A 43 -7.21 -5.12 7.67
CA PHE A 43 -5.79 -4.75 7.68
C PHE A 43 -4.89 -5.98 7.76
N LEU A 44 -3.97 -6.09 6.80
CA LEU A 44 -2.86 -7.03 6.82
C LEU A 44 -1.62 -6.30 7.33
N ARG A 45 -1.36 -6.42 8.63
CA ARG A 45 -0.24 -5.76 9.30
C ARG A 45 1.03 -6.58 9.17
N LYS A 46 2.16 -5.90 8.95
CA LYS A 46 3.51 -6.48 8.86
C LYS A 46 3.70 -7.42 7.66
N TYR A 47 3.04 -7.09 6.55
CA TYR A 47 3.19 -7.80 5.27
C TYR A 47 3.67 -6.84 4.18
N VAL A 48 4.43 -7.38 3.23
CA VAL A 48 4.90 -6.66 2.04
C VAL A 48 4.63 -7.52 0.81
N PRO A 49 4.02 -6.98 -0.26
CA PRO A 49 3.82 -7.73 -1.49
C PRO A 49 5.18 -8.00 -2.14
N ILE A 50 5.42 -9.26 -2.49
CA ILE A 50 6.65 -9.70 -3.18
C ILE A 50 6.40 -10.03 -4.65
N LYS A 51 5.16 -10.39 -5.00
CA LYS A 51 4.78 -10.76 -6.37
C LYS A 51 3.32 -10.43 -6.62
N VAL A 52 3.02 -9.98 -7.83
CA VAL A 52 1.66 -9.78 -8.34
C VAL A 52 1.57 -10.49 -9.68
N GLU A 53 0.61 -11.40 -9.82
CA GLU A 53 0.38 -12.20 -11.01
C GLU A 53 -1.03 -11.94 -11.53
N GLU A 54 -1.16 -11.75 -12.83
CA GLU A 54 -2.47 -11.66 -13.47
C GLU A 54 -2.99 -13.08 -13.74
N LEU A 55 -4.12 -13.44 -13.12
CA LEU A 55 -4.78 -14.73 -13.36
C LEU A 55 -5.74 -14.63 -14.54
N GLU A 56 -6.54 -13.56 -14.58
CA GLU A 56 -7.54 -13.33 -15.62
C GLU A 56 -7.51 -11.86 -16.05
N ALA A 57 -7.26 -11.61 -17.33
CA ALA A 57 -7.39 -10.28 -17.91
C ALA A 57 -8.88 -9.90 -18.02
N GLY A 58 -9.25 -8.70 -17.59
CA GLY A 58 -10.65 -8.25 -17.59
C GLY A 58 -10.85 -6.84 -17.05
N SER A 59 -12.10 -6.38 -16.98
CA SER A 59 -12.51 -5.10 -16.39
C SER A 59 -13.75 -5.31 -15.50
N PRO A 60 -13.59 -5.80 -14.26
CA PRO A 60 -12.32 -6.00 -13.55
C PRO A 60 -11.63 -7.35 -13.86
N GLY A 61 -10.29 -7.33 -13.92
CA GLY A 61 -9.48 -8.55 -13.99
C GLY A 61 -9.35 -9.24 -12.62
N ARG A 62 -8.55 -10.31 -12.57
CA ARG A 62 -8.25 -11.05 -11.35
C ARG A 62 -6.73 -11.16 -11.17
N LEU A 63 -6.23 -10.63 -10.06
CA LEU A 63 -4.82 -10.55 -9.71
C LEU A 63 -4.56 -11.38 -8.46
N LYS A 64 -3.53 -12.23 -8.51
CA LYS A 64 -2.99 -12.93 -7.34
C LYS A 64 -1.84 -12.12 -6.77
N VAL A 65 -1.95 -11.74 -5.50
CA VAL A 65 -0.89 -11.06 -4.75
C VAL A 65 -0.28 -12.03 -3.77
N THR A 66 1.02 -12.24 -3.88
CA THR A 66 1.82 -12.97 -2.89
C THR A 66 2.53 -11.97 -2.01
N ALA A 67 2.35 -12.06 -0.70
CA ALA A 67 2.96 -11.18 0.28
C ALA A 67 3.73 -11.96 1.33
N LYS A 68 4.87 -11.40 1.75
CA LYS A 68 5.74 -11.99 2.77
C LYS A 68 5.64 -11.18 4.06
N SER A 69 5.64 -11.87 5.19
CA SER A 69 5.73 -11.24 6.51
C SER A 69 7.06 -10.52 6.68
N THR A 70 7.06 -9.39 7.38
CA THR A 70 8.30 -8.66 7.72
C THR A 70 8.95 -9.21 8.99
N GLU A 71 8.25 -10.05 9.75
CA GLU A 71 8.73 -10.62 11.02
C GLU A 71 9.08 -12.10 10.92
N SER A 72 8.59 -12.78 9.90
CA SER A 72 8.76 -14.22 9.72
C SER A 72 8.89 -14.56 8.24
N ASP A 73 9.31 -15.79 7.93
CA ASP A 73 9.35 -16.27 6.54
C ASP A 73 7.97 -16.72 6.01
N GLU A 74 6.89 -16.32 6.70
CA GLU A 74 5.53 -16.64 6.31
C GLU A 74 5.16 -15.89 5.02
N VAL A 75 4.56 -16.63 4.09
CA VAL A 75 4.08 -16.11 2.82
C VAL A 75 2.59 -16.39 2.73
N ILE A 76 1.82 -15.35 2.44
CA ILE A 76 0.38 -15.41 2.22
C ILE A 76 0.06 -15.06 0.77
N GLU A 77 -1.03 -15.60 0.29
CA GLU A 77 -1.55 -15.33 -1.04
C GLU A 77 -2.99 -14.81 -0.93
N GLY A 78 -3.34 -13.84 -1.77
CA GLY A 78 -4.70 -13.33 -1.86
C GLY A 78 -5.06 -12.97 -3.30
N GLU A 79 -6.30 -13.23 -3.67
CA GLU A 79 -6.86 -12.84 -4.97
C GLU A 79 -7.63 -11.53 -4.83
N TYR A 80 -7.36 -10.59 -5.73
CA TYR A 80 -7.94 -9.26 -5.74
C TYR A 80 -8.27 -8.83 -7.16
N ASN A 81 -9.30 -8.03 -7.33
CA ASN A 81 -9.62 -7.45 -8.63
C ASN A 81 -8.72 -6.28 -9.01
N THR A 82 -8.22 -5.54 -8.02
CA THR A 82 -7.41 -4.35 -8.24
C THR A 82 -6.41 -4.20 -7.10
N VAL A 83 -5.15 -3.94 -7.45
CA VAL A 83 -4.06 -3.75 -6.49
C VAL A 83 -3.57 -2.30 -6.59
N LEU A 84 -3.84 -1.50 -5.55
CA LEU A 84 -3.39 -0.11 -5.48
C LEU A 84 -2.08 0.00 -4.69
N ILE A 85 -0.97 0.26 -5.39
CA ILE A 85 0.35 0.47 -4.80
C ILE A 85 0.52 1.95 -4.45
N ALA A 86 0.57 2.26 -3.16
CA ALA A 86 0.74 3.61 -2.63
C ALA A 86 1.83 3.63 -1.54
N VAL A 87 3.05 3.21 -1.89
CA VAL A 87 4.18 2.99 -0.95
C VAL A 87 5.15 4.17 -0.83
N GLY A 88 4.94 5.24 -1.59
CA GLY A 88 5.82 6.39 -1.63
C GLY A 88 5.71 7.13 -2.97
N ARG A 89 6.42 8.25 -3.09
CA ARG A 89 6.58 9.00 -4.33
C ARG A 89 8.04 9.43 -4.42
N ASP A 90 8.66 9.18 -5.56
CA ASP A 90 10.02 9.66 -5.83
C ASP A 90 9.96 11.06 -6.44
N ALA A 91 10.88 11.92 -6.02
CA ALA A 91 11.03 13.26 -6.59
C ALA A 91 11.60 13.16 -8.01
N CYS A 92 11.02 13.89 -8.96
CA CYS A 92 11.48 13.89 -10.36
C CYS A 92 12.69 14.81 -10.58
N THR A 93 13.76 14.66 -9.80
CA THR A 93 14.95 15.51 -9.85
C THR A 93 15.99 15.08 -10.88
N ASP A 94 15.93 13.83 -11.36
CA ASP A 94 16.99 13.24 -12.19
C ASP A 94 16.97 13.70 -13.66
N LYS A 95 15.82 14.17 -14.16
CA LYS A 95 15.63 14.50 -15.59
C LYS A 95 15.54 15.99 -15.90
N ILE A 96 15.79 16.85 -14.91
CA ILE A 96 15.67 18.31 -15.04
C ILE A 96 17.02 19.03 -15.15
N GLY A 97 18.12 18.29 -15.35
CA GLY A 97 19.43 18.86 -15.66
C GLY A 97 20.11 19.56 -14.47
N LEU A 98 19.75 19.20 -13.23
CA LEU A 98 20.31 19.79 -12.02
C LEU A 98 21.84 19.62 -11.94
N ASP A 99 22.35 18.53 -12.53
CA ASP A 99 23.76 18.24 -12.75
C ASP A 99 24.51 19.37 -13.50
N LYS A 100 23.86 20.02 -14.48
CA LYS A 100 24.44 21.11 -15.26
C LYS A 100 24.43 22.46 -14.53
N THR A 101 23.65 22.57 -13.44
CA THR A 101 23.44 23.81 -12.70
C THR A 101 24.16 23.85 -11.35
N GLY A 102 24.86 22.78 -10.97
CA GLY A 102 25.59 22.71 -9.70
C GLY A 102 24.71 22.61 -8.46
N VAL A 103 23.43 22.27 -8.64
CA VAL A 103 22.48 22.10 -7.53
C VAL A 103 22.73 20.75 -6.87
N LYS A 104 23.04 20.78 -5.57
CA LYS A 104 23.20 19.57 -4.76
C LYS A 104 21.83 19.04 -4.36
N VAL A 105 21.49 17.85 -4.85
CA VAL A 105 20.33 17.10 -4.40
C VAL A 105 20.73 16.13 -3.29
N ASN A 106 19.83 15.91 -2.33
CA ASN A 106 19.99 14.85 -1.35
C ASN A 106 19.42 13.57 -1.98
N PRO A 107 20.18 12.47 -2.07
CA PRO A 107 19.69 11.21 -2.61
C PRO A 107 18.56 10.61 -1.76
#